data_AF-A0A3P7NY60-F1
#
_entry.id   AF-A0A3P7NY60-F1
#
_cell.length_a   1.000
_cell.length_b   1.000
_cell.length_c   1.000
_cell.angle_alpha   90.00
_cell.angle_beta   90.00
_cell.angle_gamma   90.00
#
_symmetry.space_group_name_H-M   'P 1'
#
loop_
_entity.id
_entity.type
_entity.pdbx_description
1 polymer ?
#
loop_
_entity_poly.entity_id
_entity_poly.type
_entity_poly.pdbx_seq_one_letter_code
_entity_poly.pdbx_strand_id
1 'polypeptide(L)'
;MKSEFKARPVYLQRDDRIKAHFTTCFLALVLYRYLEKDLDNQFTTNEIVGQLKDMNFYCVPGQGFIPTYTRTDFTDALHDTYGFRTDYQIVSDKEMKNIYKKTKK
;
A
#
# COMPACT_ATOMS: atom_id res chain seq x y z
N MET A 1 -11.07 11.13 -2.56
CA MET A 1 -11.13 10.58 -3.94
C MET A 1 -10.54 11.50 -5.00
N LYS A 2 -11.04 12.74 -5.23
CA LYS A 2 -10.38 13.72 -6.13
C LYS A 2 -9.04 14.26 -5.60
N SER A 3 -8.80 14.16 -4.29
CA SER A 3 -7.58 14.59 -3.61
C SER A 3 -6.49 13.51 -3.57
N GLU A 4 -6.88 12.23 -3.44
CA GLU A 4 -5.98 11.07 -3.35
C GLU A 4 -5.22 10.83 -4.65
N PHE A 5 -5.95 10.83 -5.77
CA PHE A 5 -5.34 11.04 -7.07
C PHE A 5 -5.08 12.53 -7.15
N LYS A 6 -3.81 12.97 -7.18
CA LYS A 6 -3.43 14.38 -7.43
C LYS A 6 -3.82 14.82 -8.86
N ALA A 7 -5.07 14.59 -9.25
CA ALA A 7 -5.64 14.95 -10.52
C ALA A 7 -5.82 16.46 -10.52
N ARG A 8 -4.80 17.17 -10.99
CA ARG A 8 -4.94 18.58 -11.35
C ARG A 8 -6.07 18.69 -12.39
N PRO A 9 -6.89 19.75 -12.39
CA PRO A 9 -7.83 19.97 -13.48
C PRO A 9 -7.05 20.06 -14.78
N VAL A 10 -7.16 19.04 -15.64
CA VAL A 10 -6.54 19.05 -16.97
C VAL A 10 -7.66 19.12 -17.98
N TYR A 11 -7.77 20.25 -18.66
CA TYR A 11 -8.66 20.41 -19.80
C TYR A 11 -8.04 19.67 -20.99
N LEU A 12 -8.37 18.39 -21.08
CA LEU A 12 -7.85 17.48 -22.09
C LEU A 12 -8.93 17.23 -23.13
N GLN A 13 -8.71 17.67 -24.36
CA GLN A 13 -9.71 17.59 -25.44
C GLN A 13 -9.53 16.37 -26.34
N ARG A 14 -8.37 15.68 -26.26
CA ARG A 14 -8.11 14.51 -27.10
C ARG A 14 -8.65 13.24 -26.44
N ASP A 15 -9.51 12.53 -27.15
CA ASP A 15 -10.17 11.30 -26.71
C ASP A 15 -9.22 10.23 -26.19
N ASP A 16 -8.05 10.07 -26.83
CA ASP A 16 -7.04 9.07 -26.43
C ASP A 16 -6.54 9.31 -25.00
N ARG A 17 -6.24 10.57 -24.67
CA ARG A 17 -5.76 10.92 -23.34
C ARG A 17 -6.87 10.91 -22.29
N ILE A 18 -8.10 11.24 -22.68
CA ILE A 18 -9.29 11.12 -21.81
C ILE A 18 -9.49 9.64 -21.43
N LYS A 19 -9.49 8.74 -22.42
CA LYS A 19 -9.62 7.29 -22.19
C LYS A 19 -8.49 6.76 -21.31
N ALA A 20 -7.25 7.17 -21.56
CA ALA A 20 -6.11 6.77 -20.73
C ALA A 20 -6.28 7.20 -19.27
N HIS A 21 -6.64 8.46 -19.01
CA HIS A 21 -6.85 8.98 -17.65
C HIS A 21 -7.99 8.26 -16.92
N PHE A 22 -9.14 8.07 -17.59
CA PHE A 22 -10.27 7.36 -16.97
C PHE A 22 -9.92 5.90 -16.68
N THR A 23 -9.21 5.23 -17.58
CA THR A 23 -8.81 3.83 -17.39
C THR A 23 -7.87 3.68 -16.20
N THR A 24 -6.88 4.56 -16.06
CA THR A 24 -5.94 4.49 -14.93
C THR A 24 -6.62 4.81 -13.60
N CYS A 25 -7.47 5.84 -13.57
CA CYS A 25 -8.27 6.16 -12.39
C CYS A 25 -9.21 5.01 -12.00
N PHE A 26 -9.90 4.42 -12.97
CA PHE A 26 -10.79 3.28 -12.74
C PHE A 26 -10.02 2.07 -12.20
N LEU A 27 -8.89 1.71 -12.82
CA LEU A 27 -8.06 0.59 -12.36
C LEU A 27 -7.57 0.82 -10.93
N ALA A 28 -7.10 2.02 -10.61
CA ALA A 28 -6.64 2.32 -9.27
C ALA A 28 -7.78 2.28 -8.24
N LEU A 29 -9.00 2.72 -8.60
CA LEU A 29 -10.18 2.56 -7.74
C LEU A 29 -10.52 1.08 -7.51
N VAL A 30 -10.46 0.26 -8.56
CA VAL A 30 -10.70 -1.18 -8.45
C VAL A 30 -9.68 -1.83 -7.50
N LEU A 31 -8.41 -1.47 -7.59
CA LEU A 31 -7.37 -1.96 -6.67
C LEU A 31 -7.65 -1.56 -5.22
N TYR A 32 -8.05 -0.31 -4.97
CA TYR A 32 -8.42 0.13 -3.61
C TYR A 32 -9.64 -0.61 -3.06
N ARG A 33 -10.64 -0.91 -3.90
CA ARG A 33 -11.81 -1.70 -3.47
C ARG A 33 -11.45 -3.15 -3.15
N TYR A 34 -10.50 -3.75 -3.86
CA TYR A 34 -9.99 -5.06 -3.47
C TYR A 34 -9.29 -5.01 -2.12
N LEU A 35 -8.43 -4.02 -1.88
CA LEU A 35 -7.75 -3.86 -0.58
C LEU A 35 -8.73 -3.64 0.58
N GLU A 36 -9.77 -2.81 0.40
CA GLU A 36 -10.81 -2.64 1.41
C GLU A 36 -11.52 -3.97 1.72
N LYS A 37 -11.82 -4.76 0.69
CA LYS A 37 -12.51 -6.04 0.83
C LYS A 37 -11.64 -7.10 1.50
N ASP A 38 -10.35 -7.15 1.17
CA ASP A 38 -9.38 -8.07 1.79
C ASP A 38 -9.18 -7.78 3.29
N LEU A 39 -9.45 -6.54 3.72
CA LEU A 39 -9.42 -6.09 5.11
C LEU A 39 -10.83 -6.06 5.74
N ASP A 40 -11.75 -6.89 5.23
CA ASP A 40 -13.14 -7.03 5.70
C ASP A 40 -13.93 -5.71 5.79
N ASN A 41 -13.56 -4.71 5.00
CA ASN A 41 -14.11 -3.35 5.00
C ASN A 41 -14.01 -2.64 6.37
N GLN A 42 -13.03 -3.01 7.20
CA GLN A 42 -12.79 -2.39 8.51
C GLN A 42 -12.17 -0.99 8.40
N PHE A 43 -11.51 -0.69 7.27
CA PHE A 43 -10.81 0.57 7.02
C PHE A 43 -11.28 1.19 5.70
N THR A 44 -11.34 2.51 5.65
CA THR A 44 -11.61 3.25 4.41
C THR A 44 -10.38 3.31 3.52
N THR A 45 -10.57 3.48 2.21
CA THR A 45 -9.49 3.67 1.23
C THR A 45 -8.48 4.73 1.67
N ASN A 46 -8.95 5.86 2.23
CA ASN A 46 -8.05 6.93 2.66
C ASN A 46 -7.18 6.50 3.84
N GLU A 47 -7.72 5.75 4.79
CA GLU A 47 -6.97 5.21 5.94
C GLU A 47 -5.95 4.18 5.47
N ILE A 48 -6.35 3.26 4.59
CA ILE A 48 -5.44 2.24 4.02
C ILE A 48 -4.27 2.92 3.32
N VAL A 49 -4.55 3.83 2.38
CA VAL A 49 -3.52 4.51 1.60
C VAL A 49 -2.64 5.40 2.47
N GLY A 50 -3.24 6.10 3.45
CA GLY A 50 -2.51 6.93 4.41
C GLY A 50 -1.54 6.10 5.24
N GLN A 51 -2.02 5.04 5.88
CA GLN A 51 -1.19 4.21 6.74
C GLN A 51 -0.11 3.46 5.97
N LEU A 52 -0.40 2.95 4.76
CA LEU A 52 0.63 2.34 3.92
C LEU A 52 1.76 3.31 3.53
N LYS A 53 1.46 4.61 3.34
CA LYS A 53 2.50 5.62 3.06
C LYS A 53 3.39 5.89 4.27
N ASP A 54 2.85 5.74 5.47
CA ASP A 54 3.57 5.99 6.72
C ASP A 54 4.39 4.76 7.17
N MET A 55 4.12 3.57 6.64
CA MET A 55 4.87 2.33 6.89
C MET A 55 6.28 2.36 6.25
N ASN A 56 7.19 3.06 6.92
CA ASN A 56 8.58 3.22 6.48
C ASN A 56 9.55 2.32 7.25
N PHE A 57 10.74 2.11 6.67
CA PHE A 57 11.79 1.28 7.24
C PHE A 57 13.14 1.98 7.15
N TYR A 58 13.95 1.84 8.19
CA TYR A 58 15.34 2.25 8.23
C TYR A 58 16.23 1.04 7.94
N CYS A 59 17.08 1.13 6.93
CA CYS A 59 18.02 0.07 6.57
C CYS A 59 19.30 0.19 7.42
N VAL A 60 19.65 -0.89 8.11
CA VAL A 60 20.90 -1.05 8.84
C VAL A 60 21.79 -2.05 8.09
N PRO A 61 22.86 -1.57 7.41
CA PRO A 61 23.71 -2.43 6.59
C PRO A 61 24.24 -3.65 7.36
N GLY A 62 24.01 -4.84 6.80
CA GLY A 62 24.47 -6.10 7.38
C GLY A 62 23.63 -6.64 8.55
N GLN A 63 22.59 -5.92 9.00
CA GLN A 63 21.69 -6.38 10.06
C GLN A 63 20.25 -6.56 9.57
N GLY A 64 19.74 -5.63 8.75
CA GLY A 64 18.39 -5.71 8.18
C GLY A 64 17.65 -4.37 8.23
N PHE A 65 16.35 -4.42 8.46
CA PHE A 65 15.44 -3.28 8.41
C PHE A 65 14.77 -3.06 9.75
N ILE A 66 14.77 -1.82 10.23
CA ILE A 66 14.05 -1.41 11.45
C ILE A 66 12.77 -0.68 11.00
N PRO A 67 11.57 -1.14 11.37
CA PRO A 67 10.35 -0.40 11.09
C PRO A 67 10.36 0.95 11.83
N THR A 68 10.02 2.02 11.12
CA THR A 68 9.94 3.38 11.69
C THR A 68 8.49 3.84 11.86
N TYR A 69 7.55 2.90 11.85
CA TYR A 69 6.13 3.14 12.07
C TYR A 69 5.67 2.45 13.35
N THR A 70 4.54 2.89 13.89
CA THR A 70 3.94 2.31 15.10
C THR A 70 2.89 1.29 14.72
N ARG A 71 2.81 0.20 15.49
CA ARG A 71 1.73 -0.79 15.36
C ARG A 71 0.37 -0.14 15.65
N THR A 72 -0.58 -0.37 14.76
CA THR A 72 -1.98 0.05 14.81
C THR A 72 -2.89 -1.14 14.50
N ASP A 73 -4.19 -1.00 14.75
CA ASP A 73 -5.21 -1.99 14.36
C ASP A 73 -5.15 -2.31 12.86
N PHE A 74 -4.84 -1.32 12.02
CA PHE A 74 -4.63 -1.52 10.59
C PHE A 74 -3.40 -2.37 10.30
N THR A 75 -2.25 -2.10 10.94
CA THR A 75 -1.05 -2.92 10.70
C THR A 75 -1.25 -4.36 11.13
N ASP A 76 -2.01 -4.59 12.21
CA ASP A 76 -2.36 -5.94 12.66
C ASP A 76 -3.27 -6.64 11.67
N ALA A 77 -4.36 -5.98 11.24
CA ALA A 77 -5.23 -6.53 10.21
C ALA A 77 -4.46 -6.85 8.92
N LEU A 78 -3.58 -5.95 8.48
CA LEU A 78 -2.75 -6.15 7.29
C LEU A 78 -1.83 -7.37 7.44
N HIS A 79 -1.16 -7.49 8.58
CA HIS A 79 -0.24 -8.60 8.83
C HIS A 79 -0.96 -9.94 8.94
N ASP A 80 -2.15 -9.96 9.53
CA ASP A 80 -2.95 -11.17 9.70
C ASP A 80 -3.55 -11.60 8.36
N THR A 81 -4.09 -10.67 7.55
CA THR A 81 -4.61 -10.94 6.20
C THR A 81 -3.54 -11.51 5.26
N TYR A 82 -2.33 -10.94 5.27
CA TYR A 82 -1.28 -11.34 4.32
C TYR A 82 -0.24 -12.33 4.88
N GLY A 83 -0.34 -12.70 6.16
CA GLY A 83 0.47 -13.76 6.77
C GLY A 83 1.97 -13.45 6.85
N PHE A 84 2.33 -12.19 7.06
CA PHE A 84 3.70 -11.77 7.37
C PHE A 84 3.71 -10.58 8.32
N ARG A 85 4.75 -10.51 9.15
CA ARG A 85 4.96 -9.43 10.13
C ARG A 85 6.18 -8.62 9.76
N THR A 86 6.09 -7.31 9.97
CA THR A 86 7.19 -6.36 9.73
C THR A 86 7.42 -5.42 10.92
N ASP A 87 6.70 -5.63 12.02
CA ASP A 87 6.67 -4.81 13.25
C ASP A 87 7.67 -5.25 14.32
N TYR A 88 8.62 -6.12 13.99
CA TYR A 88 9.69 -6.52 14.90
C TYR A 88 10.78 -5.45 15.02
N GLN A 89 11.56 -5.49 16.12
CA GLN A 89 12.66 -4.55 16.35
C GLN A 89 13.67 -4.53 15.19
N ILE A 90 13.91 -5.68 14.57
CA ILE A 90 14.67 -5.80 13.33
C ILE A 90 14.09 -6.91 12.46
N VAL A 91 13.87 -6.61 11.18
CA VAL A 91 13.51 -7.57 10.14
C VAL A 91 14.77 -7.87 9.34
N SER A 92 15.30 -9.08 9.43
CA SER A 92 16.56 -9.42 8.76
C SER A 92 16.46 -9.33 7.23
N ASP A 93 17.59 -9.14 6.55
CA ASP A 93 17.64 -9.17 5.09
C ASP A 93 17.07 -10.47 4.49
N LYS A 94 17.26 -11.58 5.20
CA LYS A 94 16.72 -12.89 4.80
C LYS A 94 15.20 -12.92 4.88
N GLU A 95 14.63 -12.42 5.97
CA GLU A 95 13.18 -12.35 6.16
C GLU A 95 12.53 -11.38 5.17
N MET A 96 13.13 -10.20 4.96
CA MET A 96 12.63 -9.24 3.96
C MET A 96 12.63 -9.85 2.56
N LYS A 97 13.68 -10.59 2.19
CA LYS A 97 13.72 -11.36 0.93
C LYS A 97 12.65 -12.45 0.87
N ASN A 98 12.33 -13.11 1.99
CA ASN A 98 11.27 -14.11 2.03
C ASN A 98 9.88 -13.48 1.87
N ILE A 99 9.62 -12.33 2.51
CA ILE A 99 8.38 -11.56 2.34
C ILE A 99 8.24 -11.14 0.87
N TYR A 100 9.29 -10.59 0.27
CA TYR A 100 9.30 -10.22 -1.16
C TYR A 100 9.09 -11.42 -2.10
N LYS A 101 9.49 -12.64 -1.73
CA LYS A 101 9.19 -13.84 -2.51
C LYS A 101 7.73 -14.24 -2.41
N LYS A 102 7.07 -14.03 -1.25
CA LYS A 102 5.64 -14.33 -1.08
C LYS A 102 4.78 -13.46 -2.00
N THR A 103 5.18 -12.21 -2.27
CA THR A 103 4.41 -11.30 -3.14
C THR A 103 4.50 -11.63 -4.64
N LYS A 104 5.36 -12.57 -5.04
CA LYS A 104 5.51 -13.03 -6.44
C LYS A 104 4.77 -14.34 -6.75
N LYS A 105 4.19 -14.98 -5.74
CA LYS A 105 3.35 -16.16 -5.92
C LYS A 105 1.93 -15.74 -6.23
#